data_AF-A0A1T5FBM2-F1
#
_entry.id   AF-A0A1T5FBM2-F1
#
_cell.length_a   1.000
_cell.length_b   1.000
_cell.length_c   1.000
_cell.angle_alpha   90.00
_cell.angle_beta   90.00
_cell.angle_gamma   90.00
#
_symmetry.space_group_name_H-M   'P 1'
#
loop_
_entity.id
_entity.type
_entity.pdbx_description
1 polymer ?
#
loop_
_entity_poly.entity_id
_entity_poly.type
_entity_poly.pdbx_seq_one_letter_code
_entity_poly.pdbx_strand_id
1 'polypeptide(L)'
;MKAKSILISDPLFFPTEKKSLSSRVVCKLVVLLSYLMMAGFSVYELSPAILLSYIIFGFAGLVITFKIDRQATGIFLTVYALCTLFATLLYFHYFNIYGTPYWSGGSDELEYERLGKEFADKYGILEYGSIRGNLVPLWHNSVGYIYLVGLLTKLSQTLGGEHTMVVRIFNSGCLSMISVMVYCLAKRLDLRNNIAFWAAMFAGCLPLMMWTAGQSLRDILVSMLLFIGIFVWSPDHSGKQKYPLFYILVVTLFLALFLFELRRAQAFVLLLVATIGLLTGSDKRYRWVRILWILLMSLIGIWMVIKFSAILNSDFKLILMSSDAYSTYRTEERGGGLSTIVFSSSPPWSYFLRTAYALVSPLPVISYKLYVIWLSIGTIVHIFYLPFFFKGISVSIRNKSWWIVLSGLVMLFIGMAMFTFTSRHITQYLPLAVLITALGYSRYRGVHKNAFFRMGGIIGVMCFLYVGLKMLTS
;
A
#
# COMPACT_ATOMS: atom_id res chain seq x y z
N MET A 1 -20.29 -32.79 -28.15
CA MET A 1 -19.52 -33.31 -26.99
C MET A 1 -19.28 -32.19 -25.97
N LYS A 2 -20.00 -32.19 -24.84
CA LYS A 2 -19.71 -31.29 -23.70
C LYS A 2 -18.56 -31.87 -22.91
N ALA A 3 -17.36 -31.30 -23.01
CA ALA A 3 -16.24 -31.67 -22.17
C ALA A 3 -16.59 -31.38 -20.71
N LYS A 4 -16.83 -32.44 -19.93
CA LYS A 4 -16.96 -32.39 -18.47
C LYS A 4 -15.59 -31.93 -17.94
N SER A 5 -15.46 -30.66 -17.58
CA SER A 5 -14.26 -30.16 -16.94
C SER A 5 -14.12 -30.81 -15.57
N ILE A 6 -13.22 -31.78 -15.44
CA ILE A 6 -12.82 -32.35 -14.15
C ILE A 6 -12.12 -31.22 -13.39
N LEU A 7 -12.85 -30.58 -12.49
CA LEU A 7 -12.33 -29.59 -11.56
C LEU A 7 -11.52 -30.33 -10.49
N ILE A 8 -10.21 -30.45 -10.71
CA ILE A 8 -9.27 -30.95 -9.71
C ILE A 8 -9.19 -29.90 -8.60
N SER A 9 -9.82 -30.20 -7.46
CA SER A 9 -9.81 -29.36 -6.25
C SER A 9 -8.56 -29.67 -5.42
N ASP A 10 -7.41 -29.11 -5.80
CA ASP A 10 -6.17 -29.29 -5.04
C ASP A 10 -5.88 -28.03 -4.19
N PRO A 11 -5.94 -28.08 -2.84
CA PRO A 11 -5.98 -26.88 -1.99
C PRO A 11 -4.61 -26.60 -1.39
N LEU A 12 -3.67 -26.02 -2.14
CA LEU A 12 -2.39 -25.61 -1.54
C LEU A 12 -2.47 -24.24 -0.85
N PHE A 13 -3.38 -23.34 -1.28
CA PHE A 13 -3.42 -21.94 -0.82
C PHE A 13 -4.79 -21.44 -0.36
N PHE A 14 -5.89 -22.04 -0.83
CA PHE A 14 -7.25 -21.56 -0.55
C PHE A 14 -8.08 -22.74 -0.03
N PRO A 15 -8.35 -22.85 1.28
CA PRO A 15 -9.22 -23.88 1.83
C PRO A 15 -10.62 -23.86 1.20
N THR A 16 -11.22 -25.04 1.03
CA THR A 16 -12.58 -25.24 0.50
C THR A 16 -13.65 -24.93 1.57
N GLU A 17 -14.87 -24.59 1.13
CA GLU A 17 -15.98 -24.03 1.93
C GLU A 17 -16.37 -24.80 3.20
N LYS A 18 -16.05 -26.09 3.32
CA LYS A 18 -16.42 -26.93 4.49
C LYS A 18 -15.73 -26.55 5.81
N LYS A 19 -14.84 -25.55 5.85
CA LYS A 19 -14.14 -25.08 7.08
C LYS A 19 -14.70 -23.79 7.71
N SER A 20 -15.93 -23.38 7.37
CA SER A 20 -16.48 -22.07 7.80
C SER A 20 -16.63 -21.86 9.32
N LEU A 21 -16.66 -22.94 10.12
CA LEU A 21 -16.74 -22.83 11.59
C LEU A 21 -15.38 -22.46 12.21
N SER A 22 -14.29 -23.04 11.70
CA SER A 22 -12.93 -22.80 12.21
C SER A 22 -12.48 -21.36 12.02
N SER A 23 -12.76 -20.76 10.86
CA SER A 23 -12.37 -19.36 10.59
C SER A 23 -13.06 -18.34 11.51
N ARG A 24 -14.30 -18.62 11.94
CA ARG A 24 -15.04 -17.75 12.87
C ARG A 24 -14.43 -17.76 14.27
N VAL A 25 -14.02 -18.94 14.74
CA VAL A 25 -13.38 -19.07 16.05
C VAL A 25 -12.03 -18.36 16.06
N VAL A 26 -11.23 -18.55 15.01
CA VAL A 26 -9.93 -17.87 14.86
C VAL A 26 -10.11 -16.35 14.84
N CYS A 27 -11.05 -15.83 14.05
CA CYS A 27 -11.34 -14.40 14.00
C CYS A 27 -11.70 -13.82 15.38
N LYS A 28 -12.62 -14.48 16.10
CA LYS A 28 -13.01 -14.06 17.47
C LYS A 28 -11.83 -14.08 18.43
N LEU A 29 -11.02 -15.14 18.39
CA LEU A 29 -9.87 -15.30 19.27
C LEU A 29 -8.82 -14.21 19.02
N VAL A 30 -8.53 -13.91 17.75
CA VAL A 30 -7.56 -12.87 17.36
C VAL A 30 -8.04 -11.48 17.78
N VAL A 31 -9.33 -11.17 17.61
CA VAL A 31 -9.92 -9.91 18.07
C VAL A 31 -9.87 -9.80 19.59
N LEU A 32 -10.21 -10.87 20.32
CA LEU A 32 -10.13 -10.89 21.77
C LEU A 32 -8.69 -10.68 22.26
N LEU A 33 -7.73 -11.38 21.66
CA LEU A 33 -6.31 -11.24 22.00
C LEU A 33 -5.81 -9.81 21.75
N SER A 34 -6.18 -9.23 20.61
CA SER A 34 -5.85 -7.84 20.27
C SER A 34 -6.44 -6.85 21.28
N TYR A 35 -7.71 -7.01 21.65
CA TYR A 35 -8.35 -6.18 22.67
C TYR A 35 -7.66 -6.28 24.03
N LEU A 36 -7.41 -7.50 24.52
CA LEU A 36 -6.72 -7.72 25.79
C LEU A 36 -5.31 -7.12 25.80
N MET A 37 -4.58 -7.27 24.69
CA MET A 37 -3.24 -6.70 24.57
C MET A 37 -3.27 -5.17 24.52
N MET A 38 -4.23 -4.57 23.83
CA MET A 38 -4.39 -3.10 23.81
C MET A 38 -4.84 -2.54 25.15
N ALA A 39 -5.70 -3.26 25.88
CA ALA A 39 -6.09 -2.89 27.23
C ALA A 39 -4.88 -2.96 28.18
N GLY A 40 -4.12 -4.06 28.15
CA GLY A 40 -2.90 -4.20 28.94
C GLY A 40 -1.85 -3.14 28.59
N PHE A 41 -1.66 -2.83 27.31
CA PHE A 41 -0.73 -1.80 26.85
C PHE A 41 -1.18 -0.39 27.27
N SER A 42 -2.48 -0.10 27.22
CA SER A 42 -3.06 1.16 27.70
C SER A 42 -2.82 1.38 29.21
N VAL A 43 -2.92 0.32 30.02
CA VAL A 43 -2.59 0.37 31.45
C VAL A 43 -1.08 0.55 31.68
N TYR A 44 -0.25 -0.18 30.93
CA TYR A 44 1.22 -0.10 31.05
C TYR A 44 1.75 1.31 30.74
N GLU A 45 1.26 1.94 29.68
CA GLU A 45 1.65 3.30 29.26
C GLU A 45 0.86 4.41 29.99
N LEU A 46 -0.02 4.04 30.94
CA LEU A 46 -0.89 4.96 31.68
C LEU A 46 -1.68 5.92 30.75
N SER A 47 -2.09 5.43 29.57
CA SER A 47 -2.74 6.24 28.54
C SER A 47 -4.04 5.58 28.05
N PRO A 48 -5.21 5.99 28.56
CA PRO A 48 -6.51 5.47 28.13
C PRO A 48 -6.80 5.76 26.65
N ALA A 49 -6.16 6.78 26.07
CA ALA A 49 -6.30 7.14 24.67
C ALA A 49 -5.95 6.00 23.71
N ILE A 50 -5.03 5.10 24.09
CA ILE A 50 -4.66 3.93 23.30
C ILE A 50 -5.87 3.01 23.10
N LEU A 51 -6.52 2.59 24.20
CA LEU A 51 -7.66 1.68 24.17
C LEU A 51 -8.89 2.36 23.55
N LEU A 52 -9.15 3.61 23.90
CA LEU A 52 -10.29 4.36 23.34
C LEU A 52 -10.14 4.56 21.83
N SER A 53 -8.94 4.90 21.35
CA SER A 53 -8.69 5.02 19.91
C SER A 53 -8.85 3.68 19.18
N TYR A 54 -8.40 2.57 19.78
CA TYR A 54 -8.63 1.22 19.26
C TYR A 54 -10.13 0.92 19.10
N ILE A 55 -10.93 1.24 20.11
CA ILE A 55 -12.39 1.04 20.06
C ILE A 55 -13.04 1.95 19.02
N ILE A 56 -12.69 3.24 18.99
CA ILE A 56 -13.26 4.23 18.06
C ILE A 56 -13.00 3.83 16.60
N PHE A 57 -11.73 3.57 16.24
CA PHE A 57 -11.39 3.22 14.87
C PHE A 57 -11.89 1.81 14.48
N GLY A 58 -11.86 0.86 15.41
CA GLY A 58 -12.45 -0.47 15.21
C GLY A 58 -13.96 -0.40 14.97
N PHE A 59 -14.68 0.39 15.76
CA PHE A 59 -16.13 0.58 15.61
C PHE A 59 -16.47 1.34 14.32
N ALA A 60 -15.74 2.40 13.98
CA ALA A 60 -15.94 3.13 12.73
C ALA A 60 -15.82 2.22 11.51
N GLY A 61 -14.78 1.38 11.46
CA GLY A 61 -14.63 0.41 10.37
C GLY A 61 -15.66 -0.72 10.40
N LEU A 62 -16.11 -1.16 11.58
CA LEU A 62 -17.23 -2.10 11.72
C LEU A 62 -18.51 -1.53 11.09
N VAL A 63 -18.87 -0.29 11.41
CA VAL A 63 -20.08 0.38 10.87
C VAL A 63 -20.04 0.46 9.34
N ILE A 64 -18.87 0.76 8.76
CA ILE A 64 -18.71 0.84 7.31
C ILE A 64 -18.84 -0.55 6.67
N THR A 65 -18.20 -1.57 7.25
CA THR A 65 -18.09 -2.90 6.66
C THR A 65 -19.30 -3.80 6.88
N PHE A 66 -20.09 -3.53 7.93
CA PHE A 66 -21.33 -4.22 8.22
C PHE A 66 -22.37 -4.06 7.10
N LYS A 67 -22.35 -2.94 6.38
CA LYS A 67 -23.23 -2.67 5.24
C LYS A 67 -22.83 -3.40 3.95
N ILE A 68 -21.67 -4.07 3.92
CA ILE A 68 -21.17 -4.75 2.72
C ILE A 68 -21.60 -6.23 2.75
N ASP A 69 -20.93 -7.04 3.56
CA ASP A 69 -21.31 -8.42 3.87
C ASP A 69 -20.53 -8.91 5.11
N ARG A 70 -20.92 -10.07 5.63
CA ARG A 70 -20.29 -10.68 6.81
C ARG A 70 -18.81 -11.02 6.60
N GLN A 71 -18.40 -11.36 5.38
CA GLN A 71 -17.00 -11.69 5.11
C GLN A 71 -16.12 -10.43 5.12
N ALA A 72 -16.59 -9.33 4.55
CA ALA A 72 -15.94 -8.03 4.62
C ALA A 72 -15.72 -7.59 6.08
N THR A 73 -16.74 -7.74 6.93
CA THR A 73 -16.63 -7.45 8.37
C THR A 73 -15.57 -8.34 9.04
N GLY A 74 -15.58 -9.65 8.74
CA GLY A 74 -14.58 -10.58 9.27
C GLY A 74 -13.16 -10.27 8.82
N ILE A 75 -12.97 -9.88 7.56
CA ILE A 75 -11.67 -9.44 7.01
C ILE A 75 -11.19 -8.21 7.77
N PHE A 76 -12.04 -7.17 7.89
CA PHE A 76 -11.69 -5.94 8.59
C PHE A 76 -11.23 -6.22 10.02
N LEU A 77 -12.05 -6.92 10.80
CA LEU A 77 -11.74 -7.19 12.21
C LEU A 77 -10.47 -8.03 12.38
N THR A 78 -10.27 -9.04 11.52
CA THR A 78 -9.08 -9.91 11.62
C THR A 78 -7.81 -9.15 11.26
N VAL A 79 -7.80 -8.40 10.15
CA VAL A 79 -6.63 -7.62 9.74
C VAL A 79 -6.35 -6.50 10.74
N TYR A 80 -7.38 -5.83 11.25
CA TYR A 80 -7.25 -4.76 12.23
C TYR A 80 -6.61 -5.28 13.52
N ALA A 81 -7.11 -6.40 14.03
CA ALA A 81 -6.59 -7.06 15.21
C ALA A 81 -5.14 -7.54 15.03
N LEU A 82 -4.81 -8.19 13.91
CA LEU A 82 -3.43 -8.63 13.63
C LEU A 82 -2.47 -7.45 13.48
N CYS A 83 -2.88 -6.40 12.78
CA CYS A 83 -2.04 -5.23 12.52
C CYS A 83 -1.76 -4.45 13.81
N THR A 84 -2.78 -4.29 14.65
CA THR A 84 -2.64 -3.65 15.96
C THR A 84 -1.78 -4.47 16.92
N LEU A 85 -1.95 -5.82 16.93
CA LEU A 85 -1.05 -6.72 17.67
C LEU A 85 0.41 -6.50 17.26
N PHE A 86 0.64 -6.49 15.96
CA PHE A 86 1.98 -6.32 15.40
C PHE A 86 2.55 -4.92 15.65
N ALA A 87 1.74 -3.87 15.59
CA ALA A 87 2.15 -2.50 15.88
C ALA A 87 2.67 -2.34 17.31
N THR A 88 2.04 -2.97 18.31
CA THR A 88 2.53 -2.96 19.69
C THR A 88 3.83 -3.77 19.84
N LEU A 89 3.96 -4.91 19.14
CA LEU A 89 5.22 -5.66 19.14
C LEU A 89 6.37 -4.83 18.55
N LEU A 90 6.12 -4.11 17.46
CA LEU A 90 7.09 -3.18 16.87
C LEU A 90 7.43 -2.03 17.83
N TYR A 91 6.44 -1.47 18.52
CA TYR A 91 6.64 -0.42 19.50
C TYR A 91 7.67 -0.84 20.56
N PHE A 92 7.44 -1.98 21.22
CA PHE A 92 8.36 -2.50 22.23
C PHE A 92 9.73 -2.86 21.65
N HIS A 93 9.74 -3.44 20.44
CA HIS A 93 11.00 -3.78 19.78
C HIS A 93 11.86 -2.54 19.51
N TYR A 94 11.27 -1.46 19.00
CA TYR A 94 11.99 -0.22 18.75
C TYR A 94 12.40 0.49 20.04
N PHE A 95 11.51 0.53 21.04
CA PHE A 95 11.84 1.09 22.34
C PHE A 95 13.06 0.41 22.95
N ASN A 96 13.13 -0.93 22.91
CA ASN A 96 14.25 -1.68 23.48
C ASN A 96 15.57 -1.50 22.70
N ILE A 97 15.52 -1.28 21.38
CA ILE A 97 16.73 -1.14 20.55
C ILE A 97 17.23 0.31 20.52
N TYR A 98 16.32 1.27 20.42
CA TYR A 98 16.63 2.67 20.11
C TYR A 98 16.33 3.62 21.28
N GLY A 99 15.79 3.12 22.40
CA GLY A 99 15.31 3.94 23.52
C GLY A 99 14.06 4.76 23.19
N THR A 100 13.54 4.64 21.97
CA THR A 100 12.39 5.39 21.46
C THR A 100 11.56 4.47 20.54
N PRO A 101 10.25 4.70 20.40
CA PRO A 101 9.36 3.82 19.65
C PRO A 101 9.45 4.01 18.12
N TYR A 102 10.60 4.46 17.61
CA TYR A 102 10.82 4.81 16.21
C TYR A 102 11.90 3.95 15.58
N TRP A 103 11.71 3.63 14.30
CA TRP A 103 12.74 2.95 13.55
C TRP A 103 13.99 3.83 13.42
N SER A 104 15.16 3.24 13.68
CA SER A 104 16.46 3.92 13.56
C SER A 104 16.64 5.16 14.45
N GLY A 105 15.88 5.27 15.55
CA GLY A 105 16.02 6.35 16.54
C GLY A 105 15.61 7.75 16.05
N GLY A 106 14.96 7.87 14.88
CA GLY A 106 14.57 9.18 14.35
C GLY A 106 14.25 9.22 12.85
N SER A 107 13.62 8.17 12.32
CA SER A 107 13.11 8.16 10.94
C SER A 107 12.09 9.29 10.69
N ASP A 108 11.57 9.40 9.45
CA ASP A 108 10.45 10.27 9.10
C ASP A 108 9.26 10.19 10.09
N GLU A 109 9.08 9.04 10.77
CA GLU A 109 8.05 8.87 11.80
C GLU A 109 8.22 9.82 12.97
N LEU A 110 9.45 9.96 13.48
CA LEU A 110 9.74 10.87 14.59
C LEU A 110 9.44 12.31 14.18
N GLU A 111 9.83 12.69 12.96
CA GLU A 111 9.62 14.05 12.48
C GLU A 111 8.13 14.36 12.30
N TYR A 112 7.34 13.42 11.75
CA TYR A 112 5.89 13.59 11.65
C TYR A 112 5.21 13.70 13.01
N GLU A 113 5.61 12.89 13.98
CA GLU A 113 5.04 12.94 15.33
C GLU A 113 5.48 14.18 16.11
N ARG A 114 6.74 14.59 15.99
CA ARG A 114 7.26 15.82 16.62
C ARG A 114 6.55 17.06 16.07
N LEU A 115 6.49 17.20 14.75
CA LEU A 115 5.80 18.32 14.11
C LEU A 115 4.29 18.27 14.35
N GLY A 116 3.70 17.07 14.34
CA GLY A 116 2.29 16.90 14.66
C GLY A 116 1.96 17.31 16.09
N LYS A 117 2.81 16.96 17.06
CA LYS A 117 2.71 17.41 18.44
C LYS A 117 2.85 18.93 18.55
N GLU A 118 3.88 19.50 17.92
CA GLU A 118 4.07 20.95 17.90
C GLU A 118 2.85 21.68 17.29
N PHE A 119 2.24 21.10 16.25
CA PHE A 119 0.98 21.59 15.71
C PHE A 119 -0.16 21.51 16.74
N ALA A 120 -0.30 20.36 17.41
CA ALA A 120 -1.33 20.11 18.41
C ALA A 120 -1.24 21.07 19.59
N ASP A 121 -0.04 21.45 20.01
CA ASP A 121 0.18 22.32 21.16
C ASP A 121 0.00 23.81 20.81
N LYS A 122 0.39 24.23 19.60
CA LYS A 122 0.43 25.66 19.23
C LYS A 122 -0.77 26.19 18.45
N TYR A 123 -1.47 25.35 17.70
CA TYR A 123 -2.47 25.81 16.72
C TYR A 123 -3.86 25.18 16.94
N GLY A 124 -4.91 25.88 16.50
CA GLY A 124 -6.28 25.37 16.47
C GLY A 124 -6.52 24.31 15.37
N ILE A 125 -7.63 23.55 15.51
CA ILE A 125 -7.99 22.46 14.56
C ILE A 125 -8.31 22.94 13.14
N LEU A 126 -8.46 24.25 12.89
CA LEU A 126 -8.75 24.81 11.56
C LEU A 126 -7.56 25.56 10.96
N GLU A 127 -6.43 25.63 11.68
CA GLU A 127 -5.27 26.45 11.32
C GLU A 127 -4.31 25.73 10.36
N TYR A 128 -4.84 25.03 9.37
CA TYR A 128 -4.05 24.30 8.36
C TYR A 128 -3.04 25.21 7.65
N GLY A 129 -3.46 26.44 7.30
CA GLY A 129 -2.63 27.42 6.60
C GLY A 129 -1.39 27.84 7.38
N SER A 130 -1.41 27.73 8.71
CA SER A 130 -0.32 28.14 9.59
C SER A 130 0.87 27.17 9.55
N ILE A 131 0.74 25.96 8.98
CA ILE A 131 1.82 24.97 8.99
C ILE A 131 2.96 25.38 8.06
N ARG A 132 2.65 25.80 6.83
CA ARG A 132 3.68 26.20 5.86
C ARG A 132 4.20 27.59 6.19
N GLY A 133 5.52 27.71 6.33
CA GLY A 133 6.20 28.97 6.65
C GLY A 133 6.47 29.17 8.14
N ASN A 134 5.63 28.61 9.02
CA ASN A 134 5.86 28.69 10.48
C ASN A 134 6.42 27.40 11.05
N LEU A 135 5.79 26.25 10.77
CA LEU A 135 6.20 24.96 11.34
C LEU A 135 7.17 24.20 10.43
N VAL A 136 6.92 24.26 9.12
CA VAL A 136 7.79 23.65 8.10
C VAL A 136 8.03 24.61 6.94
N PRO A 137 9.12 24.42 6.18
CA PRO A 137 9.37 25.21 4.97
C PRO A 137 8.22 25.12 3.96
N LEU A 138 8.03 26.16 3.14
CA LEU A 138 6.97 26.23 2.13
C LEU A 138 6.99 25.07 1.12
N TRP A 139 8.15 24.47 0.90
CA TRP A 139 8.37 23.36 -0.03
C TRP A 139 8.20 21.97 0.59
N HIS A 140 7.88 21.87 1.88
CA HIS A 140 7.75 20.57 2.56
C HIS A 140 6.66 19.70 1.90
N ASN A 141 6.98 18.44 1.63
CA ASN A 141 6.19 17.57 0.74
C ASN A 141 5.12 16.71 1.46
N SER A 142 4.92 16.92 2.76
CA SER A 142 4.07 16.06 3.63
C SER A 142 3.20 16.86 4.60
N VAL A 143 2.87 18.11 4.27
CA VAL A 143 2.15 19.03 5.17
C VAL A 143 0.80 18.47 5.61
N GLY A 144 0.04 17.87 4.67
CA GLY A 144 -1.25 17.26 4.99
C GLY A 144 -1.14 16.12 6.01
N TYR A 145 -0.01 15.42 6.04
CA TYR A 145 0.18 14.30 6.98
C TYR A 145 0.57 14.80 8.37
N ILE A 146 1.44 15.81 8.46
CA ILE A 146 1.76 16.48 9.72
C ILE A 146 0.48 17.01 10.38
N TYR A 147 -0.38 17.66 9.60
CA TYR A 147 -1.67 18.15 10.08
C TYR A 147 -2.54 17.01 10.62
N LEU A 148 -2.67 15.91 9.86
CA LEU A 148 -3.43 14.74 10.32
C LEU A 148 -2.87 14.17 11.63
N VAL A 149 -1.54 14.01 11.73
CA VAL A 149 -0.89 13.53 12.95
C VAL A 149 -1.21 14.48 14.11
N GLY A 150 -1.14 15.80 13.90
CA GLY A 150 -1.51 16.77 14.93
C GLY A 150 -2.99 16.72 15.34
N LEU A 151 -3.92 16.46 14.41
CA LEU A 151 -5.33 16.22 14.75
C LEU A 151 -5.51 14.94 15.57
N LEU A 152 -4.78 13.87 15.24
CA LEU A 152 -4.78 12.62 16.01
C LEU A 152 -4.14 12.80 17.39
N THR A 153 -3.11 13.64 17.51
CA THR A 153 -2.49 14.00 18.79
C THR A 153 -3.48 14.79 19.67
N LYS A 154 -4.18 15.78 19.13
CA LYS A 154 -5.26 16.49 19.86
C LYS A 154 -6.37 15.54 20.31
N LEU A 155 -6.80 14.63 19.43
CA LEU A 155 -7.77 13.58 19.77
C LEU A 155 -7.24 12.73 20.94
N SER A 156 -5.97 12.30 20.89
CA SER A 156 -5.32 11.54 21.96
C SER A 156 -5.35 12.29 23.29
N GLN A 157 -4.97 13.57 23.29
CA GLN A 157 -5.01 14.44 24.47
C GLN A 157 -6.44 14.53 25.05
N THR A 158 -7.47 14.66 24.20
CA THR A 158 -8.88 14.67 24.63
C THR A 158 -9.34 13.32 25.19
N LEU A 159 -8.79 12.20 24.72
CA LEU A 159 -9.10 10.85 25.20
C LEU A 159 -8.34 10.45 26.47
N GLY A 160 -7.68 11.39 27.14
CA GLY A 160 -7.07 11.18 28.46
C GLY A 160 -5.59 10.80 28.44
N GLY A 161 -4.87 11.01 27.33
CA GLY A 161 -3.41 10.89 27.31
C GLY A 161 -2.83 11.02 25.91
N GLU A 162 -1.81 11.86 25.72
CA GLU A 162 -1.08 11.93 24.45
C GLU A 162 -0.27 10.63 24.24
N HIS A 163 -0.48 9.94 23.11
CA HIS A 163 0.36 8.80 22.77
C HIS A 163 0.50 8.59 21.27
N THR A 164 1.74 8.31 20.87
CA THR A 164 2.19 7.96 19.52
C THR A 164 1.46 6.75 18.91
N MET A 165 0.86 5.88 19.74
CA MET A 165 0.21 4.65 19.31
C MET A 165 -1.11 4.94 18.58
N VAL A 166 -1.75 6.08 18.84
CA VAL A 166 -3.01 6.48 18.21
C VAL A 166 -2.86 6.54 16.68
N VAL A 167 -1.74 7.07 16.18
CA VAL A 167 -1.45 7.14 14.74
C VAL A 167 -1.26 5.75 14.13
N ARG A 168 -0.56 4.85 14.84
CA ARG A 168 -0.33 3.45 14.41
C ARG A 168 -1.65 2.65 14.37
N ILE A 169 -2.54 2.88 15.34
CA ILE A 169 -3.89 2.29 15.37
C ILE A 169 -4.73 2.82 14.20
N PHE A 170 -4.68 4.13 13.91
CA PHE A 170 -5.34 4.72 12.74
C PHE A 170 -4.85 4.07 11.43
N ASN A 171 -3.53 3.95 11.24
CA ASN A 171 -2.94 3.27 10.08
C ASN A 171 -3.37 1.79 9.97
N SER A 172 -3.49 1.09 11.10
CA SER A 172 -4.02 -0.27 11.14
C SER A 172 -5.48 -0.34 10.64
N GLY A 173 -6.30 0.65 10.99
CA GLY A 173 -7.66 0.81 10.48
C GLY A 173 -7.68 1.03 8.96
N CYS A 174 -6.82 1.91 8.44
CA CYS A 174 -6.66 2.14 7.01
C CYS A 174 -6.26 0.87 6.24
N LEU A 175 -5.27 0.10 6.74
CA LEU A 175 -4.84 -1.16 6.11
C LEU A 175 -5.98 -2.20 6.08
N SER A 176 -6.78 -2.25 7.14
CA SER A 176 -7.93 -3.14 7.22
C SER A 176 -9.00 -2.76 6.20
N MET A 177 -9.23 -1.47 5.99
CA MET A 177 -10.11 -0.97 4.92
C MET A 177 -9.57 -1.27 3.52
N ILE A 178 -8.25 -1.14 3.28
CA ILE A 178 -7.62 -1.57 2.02
C ILE A 178 -7.95 -3.05 1.75
N SER A 179 -7.81 -3.90 2.75
CA SER A 179 -8.09 -5.34 2.63
C SER A 179 -9.55 -5.60 2.25
N VAL A 180 -10.51 -4.91 2.88
CA VAL A 180 -11.92 -5.01 2.50
C VAL A 180 -12.15 -4.53 1.06
N MET A 181 -11.52 -3.43 0.65
CA MET A 181 -11.66 -2.92 -0.71
C MET A 181 -11.08 -3.89 -1.75
N VAL A 182 -9.98 -4.59 -1.44
CA VAL A 182 -9.43 -5.68 -2.26
C VAL A 182 -10.48 -6.79 -2.43
N TYR A 183 -11.13 -7.22 -1.35
CA TYR A 183 -12.21 -8.23 -1.42
C TYR A 183 -13.38 -7.76 -2.29
N CYS A 184 -13.86 -6.54 -2.08
CA CYS A 184 -14.97 -5.98 -2.85
C CYS A 184 -14.63 -5.81 -4.34
N LEU A 185 -13.40 -5.38 -4.65
CA LEU A 185 -12.96 -5.20 -6.04
C LEU A 185 -12.75 -6.54 -6.73
N ALA A 186 -12.15 -7.51 -6.04
CA ALA A 186 -12.02 -8.88 -6.54
C ALA A 186 -13.38 -9.48 -6.94
N LYS A 187 -14.39 -9.36 -6.06
CA LYS A 187 -15.77 -9.81 -6.37
C LYS A 187 -16.38 -9.04 -7.54
N ARG A 188 -16.20 -7.72 -7.59
CA ARG A 188 -16.68 -6.88 -8.70
C ARG A 188 -16.11 -7.33 -10.05
N LEU A 189 -14.86 -7.77 -10.06
CA LEU A 189 -14.14 -8.26 -11.23
C LEU A 189 -14.28 -9.78 -11.47
N ASP A 190 -15.31 -10.40 -10.88
CA ASP A 190 -15.68 -11.81 -11.06
C ASP A 190 -14.61 -12.82 -10.61
N LEU A 191 -13.84 -12.49 -9.56
CA LEU A 191 -13.08 -13.50 -8.84
C LEU A 191 -14.01 -14.30 -7.91
N ARG A 192 -13.78 -15.62 -7.83
CA ARG A 192 -14.52 -16.50 -6.92
C ARG A 192 -14.39 -15.99 -5.48
N ASN A 193 -15.46 -16.14 -4.69
CA ASN A 193 -15.56 -15.56 -3.36
C ASN A 193 -14.40 -15.98 -2.42
N ASN A 194 -13.99 -17.25 -2.44
CA ASN A 194 -12.82 -17.71 -1.66
C ASN A 194 -11.51 -17.07 -2.12
N ILE A 195 -11.31 -16.90 -3.44
CA ILE A 195 -10.10 -16.26 -3.97
C ILE A 195 -10.07 -14.78 -3.56
N ALA A 196 -11.21 -14.09 -3.65
CA ALA A 196 -11.36 -12.71 -3.21
C ALA A 196 -11.07 -12.54 -1.71
N PHE A 197 -11.60 -13.44 -0.86
CA PHE A 197 -11.37 -13.42 0.58
C PHE A 197 -9.88 -13.53 0.93
N TRP A 198 -9.21 -14.52 0.35
CA TRP A 198 -7.79 -14.76 0.63
C TRP A 198 -6.88 -13.72 -0.02
N ALA A 199 -7.24 -13.16 -1.18
CA ALA A 199 -6.54 -12.01 -1.75
C ALA A 199 -6.59 -10.81 -0.78
N ALA A 200 -7.74 -10.56 -0.16
CA ALA A 200 -7.87 -9.51 0.84
C ALA A 200 -7.08 -9.79 2.12
N MET A 201 -7.17 -11.01 2.68
CA MET A 201 -6.37 -11.41 3.82
C MET A 201 -4.86 -11.29 3.53
N PHE A 202 -4.43 -11.68 2.33
CA PHE A 202 -3.04 -11.59 1.92
C PHE A 202 -2.59 -10.13 1.77
N ALA A 203 -3.41 -9.25 1.18
CA ALA A 203 -3.09 -7.83 1.08
C ALA A 203 -2.98 -7.13 2.45
N GLY A 204 -3.79 -7.54 3.44
CA GLY A 204 -3.77 -6.97 4.78
C GLY A 204 -2.71 -7.55 5.71
N CYS A 205 -2.45 -8.85 5.60
CA CYS A 205 -1.56 -9.58 6.50
C CYS A 205 -0.15 -9.77 5.92
N LEU A 206 0.16 -9.25 4.73
CA LEU A 206 1.52 -9.36 4.21
C LEU A 206 2.47 -8.61 5.15
N PRO A 207 3.60 -9.22 5.56
CA PRO A 207 4.52 -8.64 6.52
C PRO A 207 4.92 -7.18 6.25
N LEU A 208 5.16 -6.84 4.98
CA LEU A 208 5.52 -5.50 4.55
C LEU A 208 4.41 -4.45 4.76
N MET A 209 3.15 -4.85 4.57
CA MET A 209 1.99 -3.97 4.77
C MET A 209 1.79 -3.71 6.27
N MET A 210 1.84 -4.77 7.09
CA MET A 210 1.74 -4.66 8.55
C MET A 210 2.89 -3.85 9.14
N TRP A 211 4.12 -4.03 8.63
CA TRP A 211 5.29 -3.22 9.05
C TRP A 211 5.11 -1.74 8.76
N THR A 212 4.64 -1.39 7.57
CA THR A 212 4.41 0.03 7.25
C THR A 212 3.23 0.61 8.05
N ALA A 213 2.19 -0.19 8.31
CA ALA A 213 1.02 0.24 9.09
C ALA A 213 1.28 0.34 10.60
N GLY A 214 2.21 -0.44 11.14
CA GLY A 214 2.63 -0.37 12.55
C GLY A 214 3.52 0.84 12.87
N GLN A 215 3.76 1.72 11.89
CA GLN A 215 4.57 2.92 12.00
C GLN A 215 3.73 4.16 11.68
N SER A 216 4.19 5.33 12.10
CA SER A 216 3.52 6.62 11.84
C SER A 216 3.94 7.21 10.49
N LEU A 217 3.70 6.42 9.43
CA LEU A 217 4.01 6.77 8.05
C LEU A 217 2.74 7.07 7.25
N ARG A 218 2.82 8.05 6.35
CA ARG A 218 1.71 8.42 5.44
C ARG A 218 1.34 7.36 4.41
N ASP A 219 2.21 6.39 4.17
CA ASP A 219 2.13 5.50 3.00
C ASP A 219 0.88 4.61 2.97
N ILE A 220 0.40 4.16 4.14
CA ILE A 220 -0.84 3.36 4.22
C ILE A 220 -2.08 4.21 3.91
N LEU A 221 -2.15 5.43 4.45
CA LEU A 221 -3.24 6.36 4.13
C LEU A 221 -3.23 6.72 2.64
N VAL A 222 -2.07 7.04 2.08
CA VAL A 222 -1.90 7.32 0.65
C VAL A 222 -2.32 6.11 -0.20
N SER A 223 -1.92 4.90 0.19
CA SER A 223 -2.33 3.64 -0.47
C SER A 223 -3.85 3.47 -0.42
N MET A 224 -4.49 3.75 0.72
CA MET A 224 -5.95 3.68 0.86
C MET A 224 -6.66 4.65 -0.09
N LEU A 225 -6.22 5.92 -0.14
CA LEU A 225 -6.82 6.94 -1.01
C LEU A 225 -6.65 6.59 -2.50
N LEU A 226 -5.46 6.13 -2.90
CA LEU A 226 -5.20 5.64 -4.25
C LEU A 226 -6.11 4.45 -4.60
N PHE A 227 -6.27 3.50 -3.67
CA PHE A 227 -7.09 2.33 -3.89
C PHE A 227 -8.59 2.70 -3.99
N ILE A 228 -9.08 3.66 -3.20
CA ILE A 228 -10.44 4.21 -3.36
C ILE A 228 -10.61 4.78 -4.77
N GLY A 229 -9.65 5.57 -5.24
CA GLY A 229 -9.64 6.12 -6.59
C GLY A 229 -9.74 5.05 -7.67
N ILE A 230 -8.86 4.04 -7.60
CA ILE A 230 -8.89 2.89 -8.52
C ILE A 230 -10.23 2.13 -8.42
N PHE A 231 -10.75 1.96 -7.22
CA PHE A 231 -12.01 1.26 -6.95
C PHE A 231 -13.22 1.95 -7.57
N VAL A 232 -13.31 3.29 -7.50
CA VAL A 232 -14.44 4.02 -8.10
C VAL A 232 -14.38 4.03 -9.62
N TRP A 233 -13.18 4.04 -10.21
CA TRP A 233 -12.97 3.97 -11.66
C TRP A 233 -13.06 2.56 -12.24
N SER A 234 -12.89 1.53 -11.42
CA SER A 234 -12.92 0.14 -11.89
C SER A 234 -14.33 -0.29 -12.26
N PRO A 235 -14.56 -0.72 -13.52
CA PRO A 235 -15.85 -1.23 -13.95
C PRO A 235 -16.17 -2.58 -13.30
N ASP A 236 -17.39 -3.06 -13.49
CA ASP A 236 -17.75 -4.44 -13.19
C ASP A 236 -17.19 -5.43 -14.23
N HIS A 237 -17.39 -6.72 -13.97
CA HIS A 237 -16.99 -7.80 -14.88
C HIS A 237 -17.64 -7.70 -16.27
N SER A 238 -18.76 -6.99 -16.42
CA SER A 238 -19.40 -6.72 -17.71
C SER A 238 -18.80 -5.51 -18.45
N GLY A 239 -17.87 -4.80 -17.80
CA GLY A 239 -17.24 -3.59 -18.35
C GLY A 239 -18.10 -2.33 -18.19
N LYS A 240 -19.15 -2.39 -17.36
CA LYS A 240 -20.01 -1.24 -17.06
C LYS A 240 -19.51 -0.53 -15.80
N GLN A 241 -19.58 0.79 -15.81
CA GLN A 241 -19.24 1.59 -14.63
C GLN A 241 -20.32 1.42 -13.57
N LYS A 242 -19.91 1.12 -12.33
CA LYS A 242 -20.83 0.89 -11.21
C LYS A 242 -21.48 2.18 -10.71
N TYR A 243 -20.74 3.28 -10.77
CA TYR A 243 -21.16 4.57 -10.23
C TYR A 243 -21.41 5.58 -11.36
N PRO A 244 -22.30 6.56 -11.16
CA PRO A 244 -22.51 7.63 -12.13
C PRO A 244 -21.23 8.47 -12.28
N LEU A 245 -20.92 8.91 -13.50
CA LEU A 245 -19.67 9.62 -13.79
C LEU A 245 -19.45 10.86 -12.92
N PHE A 246 -20.51 11.66 -12.69
CA PHE A 246 -20.41 12.84 -11.83
C PHE A 246 -19.89 12.51 -10.43
N TYR A 247 -20.41 11.44 -9.82
CA TYR A 247 -19.93 10.96 -8.52
C TYR A 247 -18.45 10.56 -8.57
N ILE A 248 -18.05 9.81 -9.60
CA ILE A 248 -16.64 9.38 -9.77
C ILE A 248 -15.72 10.60 -9.90
N LEU A 249 -16.11 11.62 -10.67
CA LEU A 249 -15.32 12.84 -10.86
C LEU A 249 -15.18 13.66 -9.56
N VAL A 250 -16.28 13.84 -8.82
CA VAL A 250 -16.27 14.57 -7.54
C VAL A 250 -15.38 13.84 -6.52
N VAL A 251 -15.53 12.53 -6.40
CA VAL A 251 -14.66 11.72 -5.51
C VAL A 251 -13.21 11.79 -5.96
N THR A 252 -12.93 11.71 -7.26
CA THR A 252 -11.55 11.80 -7.79
C THR A 252 -10.92 13.15 -7.50
N LEU A 253 -11.64 14.25 -7.70
CA LEU A 253 -11.15 15.60 -7.40
C LEU A 253 -10.85 15.75 -5.91
N PHE A 254 -11.78 15.32 -5.05
CA PHE A 254 -11.58 15.34 -3.60
C PHE A 254 -10.35 14.53 -3.18
N LEU A 255 -10.22 13.29 -3.67
CA LEU A 255 -9.05 12.44 -3.39
C LEU A 255 -7.75 13.05 -3.92
N ALA A 256 -7.77 13.67 -5.10
CA ALA A 256 -6.60 14.32 -5.68
C ALA A 256 -6.14 15.51 -4.83
N LEU A 257 -7.05 16.31 -4.28
CA LEU A 257 -6.72 17.41 -3.37
C LEU A 257 -6.05 16.90 -2.09
N PHE A 258 -6.61 15.86 -1.46
CA PHE A 258 -6.00 15.24 -0.28
C PHE A 258 -4.64 14.61 -0.60
N LEU A 259 -4.55 13.85 -1.68
CA LEU A 259 -3.29 13.26 -2.12
C LEU A 259 -2.26 14.33 -2.51
N PHE A 260 -2.67 15.51 -2.97
CA PHE A 260 -1.72 16.57 -3.30
C PHE A 260 -0.98 17.06 -2.05
N GLU A 261 -1.71 17.23 -0.95
CA GLU A 261 -1.15 17.67 0.34
C GLU A 261 -0.42 16.55 1.09
N LEU A 262 -0.85 15.30 0.89
CA LEU A 262 -0.17 14.14 1.46
C LEU A 262 1.05 13.71 0.67
N ARG A 263 0.98 13.66 -0.66
CA ARG A 263 2.02 13.18 -1.59
C ARG A 263 1.71 13.53 -3.06
N ARG A 264 2.11 14.71 -3.51
CA ARG A 264 1.84 15.27 -4.86
C ARG A 264 1.96 14.29 -6.03
N ALA A 265 3.04 13.50 -6.09
CA ALA A 265 3.25 12.53 -7.17
C ALA A 265 2.09 11.51 -7.29
N GLN A 266 1.49 11.13 -6.16
CA GLN A 266 0.38 10.17 -6.15
C GLN A 266 -0.97 10.78 -6.55
N ALA A 267 -1.16 12.09 -6.33
CA ALA A 267 -2.30 12.80 -6.90
C ALA A 267 -2.24 12.77 -8.43
N PHE A 268 -1.04 12.97 -9.01
CA PHE A 268 -0.86 12.88 -10.45
C PHE A 268 -1.14 11.47 -10.99
N VAL A 269 -0.64 10.42 -10.33
CA VAL A 269 -0.95 9.03 -10.71
C VAL A 269 -2.46 8.77 -10.68
N LEU A 270 -3.18 9.26 -9.66
CA LEU A 270 -4.63 9.13 -9.59
C LEU A 270 -5.33 9.79 -10.80
N LEU A 271 -4.91 10.99 -11.20
CA LEU A 271 -5.46 11.69 -12.37
C LEU A 271 -5.18 10.96 -13.68
N LEU A 272 -4.01 10.33 -13.81
CA LEU A 272 -3.69 9.49 -14.96
C LEU A 272 -4.58 8.24 -15.00
N VAL A 273 -4.78 7.56 -13.86
CA VAL A 273 -5.70 6.42 -13.76
C VAL A 273 -7.13 6.86 -14.11
N ALA A 274 -7.58 8.02 -13.64
CA ALA A 274 -8.88 8.59 -13.97
C ALA A 274 -9.02 8.84 -15.47
N THR A 275 -7.97 9.36 -16.10
CA THR A 275 -7.91 9.57 -17.56
C THR A 275 -8.07 8.24 -18.32
N ILE A 276 -7.36 7.19 -17.90
CA ILE A 276 -7.53 5.85 -18.49
C ILE A 276 -8.94 5.31 -18.24
N GLY A 277 -9.49 5.53 -17.04
CA GLY A 277 -10.88 5.22 -16.69
C GLY A 277 -11.90 5.83 -17.65
N LEU A 278 -11.75 7.13 -17.94
CA LEU A 278 -12.59 7.85 -18.90
C LEU A 278 -12.45 7.31 -20.32
N LEU A 279 -11.21 7.07 -20.77
CA LEU A 279 -10.93 6.61 -22.13
C LEU A 279 -11.45 5.20 -22.38
N THR A 280 -11.31 4.31 -21.40
CA THR A 280 -11.69 2.89 -21.50
C THR A 280 -13.16 2.62 -21.20
N GLY A 281 -13.87 3.58 -20.59
CA GLY A 281 -15.29 3.46 -20.29
C GLY A 281 -16.12 3.15 -21.56
N SER A 282 -17.09 2.25 -21.43
CA SER A 282 -17.95 1.81 -22.55
C SER A 282 -19.16 2.74 -22.80
N ASP A 283 -19.49 3.61 -21.84
CA ASP A 283 -20.72 4.41 -21.91
C ASP A 283 -20.57 5.60 -22.88
N LYS A 284 -21.30 5.52 -24.01
CA LYS A 284 -21.31 6.53 -25.08
C LYS A 284 -21.81 7.89 -24.62
N ARG A 285 -22.62 7.96 -23.56
CA ARG A 285 -23.18 9.22 -23.02
C ARG A 285 -22.10 10.20 -22.59
N TYR A 286 -20.91 9.71 -22.26
CA TYR A 286 -19.80 10.53 -21.77
C TYR A 286 -18.83 10.98 -22.85
N ARG A 287 -19.18 10.88 -24.13
CA ARG A 287 -18.28 11.28 -25.24
C ARG A 287 -17.78 12.72 -25.09
N TRP A 288 -18.67 13.67 -24.81
CA TRP A 288 -18.31 15.08 -24.64
C TRP A 288 -17.41 15.32 -23.42
N VAL A 289 -17.70 14.66 -22.30
CA VAL A 289 -16.86 14.76 -21.09
C VAL A 289 -15.45 14.20 -21.36
N ARG A 290 -15.33 13.11 -22.13
CA ARG A 290 -14.01 12.58 -22.54
C ARG A 290 -13.25 13.59 -23.39
N ILE A 291 -13.90 14.20 -24.38
CA ILE A 291 -13.28 15.22 -25.23
C ILE A 291 -12.80 16.40 -24.39
N LEU A 292 -13.66 16.92 -23.50
CA LEU A 292 -13.30 18.02 -22.61
C LEU A 292 -12.16 17.65 -21.66
N TRP A 293 -12.17 16.44 -21.09
CA TRP A 293 -11.11 15.98 -20.21
C TRP A 293 -9.78 15.80 -20.93
N ILE A 294 -9.78 15.24 -22.14
CA ILE A 294 -8.58 15.12 -22.98
C ILE A 294 -8.06 16.51 -23.33
N LEU A 295 -8.94 17.45 -23.68
CA LEU A 295 -8.56 18.84 -23.95
C LEU A 295 -7.95 19.47 -22.70
N LEU A 296 -8.58 19.32 -21.54
CA LEU A 296 -8.08 19.85 -20.27
C LEU A 296 -6.71 19.26 -19.90
N MET A 297 -6.56 17.93 -19.97
CA MET A 297 -5.28 17.25 -19.69
C MET A 297 -4.21 17.62 -20.72
N SER A 298 -4.59 17.81 -21.98
CA SER A 298 -3.69 18.32 -23.03
C SER A 298 -3.28 19.76 -22.75
N LEU A 299 -4.20 20.64 -22.33
CA LEU A 299 -3.91 22.02 -21.96
C LEU A 299 -3.05 22.09 -20.71
N ILE A 300 -3.29 21.25 -19.70
CA ILE A 300 -2.42 21.11 -18.53
C ILE A 300 -1.06 20.60 -18.96
N GLY A 301 -0.99 19.61 -19.85
CA GLY A 301 0.26 19.09 -20.40
C GLY A 301 1.03 20.14 -21.19
N ILE A 302 0.36 20.91 -22.05
CA ILE A 302 0.94 22.01 -22.83
C ILE A 302 1.35 23.14 -21.90
N TRP A 303 0.54 23.54 -20.93
CA TRP A 303 0.88 24.54 -19.93
C TRP A 303 2.08 24.09 -19.11
N MET A 304 2.09 22.82 -18.69
CA MET A 304 3.23 22.19 -18.04
C MET A 304 4.43 22.29 -18.94
N VAL A 305 4.37 21.91 -20.22
CA VAL A 305 5.46 21.99 -21.22
C VAL A 305 5.91 23.42 -21.50
N ILE A 306 5.02 24.41 -21.55
CA ILE A 306 5.34 25.83 -21.81
C ILE A 306 6.00 26.46 -20.59
N LYS A 307 5.44 26.23 -19.39
CA LYS A 307 6.11 26.59 -18.13
C LYS A 307 7.41 25.80 -17.97
N PHE A 308 7.42 24.52 -18.37
CA PHE A 308 8.60 23.68 -18.45
C PHE A 308 9.59 24.28 -19.41
N SER A 309 9.23 24.78 -20.60
CA SER A 309 10.18 25.27 -21.60
C SER A 309 10.85 26.57 -21.19
N ALA A 310 10.16 27.40 -20.41
CA ALA A 310 10.76 28.57 -19.78
C ALA A 310 11.65 28.23 -18.55
N ILE A 311 11.41 27.08 -17.90
CA ILE A 311 12.07 26.61 -16.67
C ILE A 311 12.95 25.35 -16.94
N LEU A 312 13.14 24.98 -18.20
CA LEU A 312 13.56 23.62 -18.62
C LEU A 312 15.01 23.31 -18.25
N ASN A 313 15.78 24.35 -17.96
CA ASN A 313 17.15 24.19 -17.52
C ASN A 313 17.28 23.91 -16.01
N SER A 314 16.26 24.20 -15.18
CA SER A 314 16.32 24.00 -13.71
C SER A 314 15.47 22.82 -13.23
N ASP A 315 14.26 22.62 -13.75
CA ASP A 315 13.33 21.62 -13.19
C ASP A 315 13.51 20.22 -13.80
N PHE A 316 13.87 20.11 -15.08
CA PHE A 316 14.29 18.82 -15.64
C PHE A 316 15.62 18.39 -15.02
N LYS A 317 16.54 19.35 -14.80
CA LYS A 317 17.70 19.12 -13.93
C LYS A 317 17.25 18.71 -12.55
N LEU A 318 16.22 19.31 -11.93
CA LEU A 318 15.74 18.88 -10.61
C LEU A 318 15.23 17.44 -10.59
N ILE A 319 14.52 16.97 -11.62
CA ILE A 319 14.07 15.57 -11.71
C ILE A 319 15.26 14.62 -11.92
N LEU A 320 16.16 14.96 -12.84
CA LEU A 320 17.39 14.17 -13.05
C LEU A 320 18.26 14.18 -11.81
N MET A 321 18.51 15.35 -11.20
CA MET A 321 19.21 15.54 -9.94
C MET A 321 18.50 14.83 -8.80
N SER A 322 17.17 14.72 -8.78
CA SER A 322 16.46 13.94 -7.77
C SER A 322 16.68 12.44 -7.97
N SER A 323 16.67 11.97 -9.22
CA SER A 323 17.01 10.58 -9.55
C SER A 323 18.48 10.28 -9.23
N ASP A 324 19.39 11.20 -9.54
CA ASP A 324 20.82 11.08 -9.34
C ASP A 324 21.14 11.16 -7.84
N ALA A 325 20.64 12.16 -7.12
CA ALA A 325 20.76 12.26 -5.67
C ALA A 325 20.20 11.01 -4.97
N TYR A 326 19.10 10.44 -5.48
CA TYR A 326 18.57 9.19 -4.95
C TYR A 326 19.48 7.99 -5.26
N SER A 327 20.08 7.97 -6.45
CA SER A 327 21.04 6.92 -6.84
C SER A 327 22.29 7.02 -5.97
N THR A 328 22.85 8.23 -5.80
CA THR A 328 23.95 8.57 -4.90
C THR A 328 23.65 8.15 -3.46
N TYR A 329 22.49 8.51 -2.92
CA TYR A 329 22.05 8.07 -1.59
C TYR A 329 22.05 6.54 -1.44
N ARG A 330 21.66 5.82 -2.50
CA ARG A 330 21.62 4.35 -2.52
C ARG A 330 22.96 3.69 -2.80
N THR A 331 23.92 4.38 -3.41
CA THR A 331 25.27 3.85 -3.70
C THR A 331 26.28 4.20 -2.62
N GLU A 332 26.22 5.43 -2.08
CA GLU A 332 27.25 6.00 -1.20
C GLU A 332 26.86 5.95 0.29
N GLU A 333 25.62 6.32 0.65
CA GLU A 333 25.22 6.45 2.07
C GLU A 333 24.66 5.15 2.67
N ARG A 334 23.93 4.36 1.88
CA ARG A 334 23.26 3.13 2.33
C ARG A 334 23.59 1.89 1.51
N GLY A 335 24.45 2.04 0.50
CA GLY A 335 24.69 1.04 -0.54
C GLY A 335 25.76 0.02 -0.20
N GLY A 336 25.49 -1.24 -0.53
CA GLY A 336 26.48 -2.32 -0.60
C GLY A 336 25.93 -3.49 -1.42
N GLY A 337 26.79 -4.20 -2.15
CA GLY A 337 26.40 -5.36 -2.95
C GLY A 337 25.49 -5.04 -4.14
N LEU A 338 24.43 -5.84 -4.34
CA LEU A 338 23.58 -5.80 -5.55
C LEU A 338 22.89 -4.45 -5.77
N SER A 339 22.53 -3.71 -4.71
CA SER A 339 21.89 -2.40 -4.87
C SER A 339 22.81 -1.42 -5.58
N THR A 340 24.12 -1.42 -5.26
CA THR A 340 25.08 -0.51 -5.87
C THR A 340 25.13 -0.71 -7.39
N ILE A 341 25.22 -1.96 -7.85
CA ILE A 341 25.21 -2.31 -9.28
C ILE A 341 23.93 -1.83 -9.98
N VAL A 342 22.77 -2.05 -9.35
CA VAL A 342 21.47 -1.67 -9.91
C VAL A 342 21.34 -0.15 -10.05
N PHE A 343 21.79 0.61 -9.05
CA PHE A 343 21.64 2.07 -9.03
C PHE A 343 22.74 2.81 -9.80
N SER A 344 23.94 2.23 -9.96
CA SER A 344 25.05 2.82 -10.72
C SER A 344 25.01 2.53 -12.22
N SER A 345 24.15 1.61 -12.68
CA SER A 345 24.01 1.28 -14.10
C SER A 345 23.51 2.50 -14.90
N SER A 346 23.94 2.62 -16.16
CA SER A 346 23.46 3.68 -17.06
C SER A 346 22.08 3.35 -17.66
N PRO A 347 21.26 4.36 -18.01
CA PRO A 347 20.07 4.14 -18.84
C PRO A 347 20.45 3.53 -20.21
N PRO A 348 19.63 2.63 -20.79
CA PRO A 348 18.33 2.16 -20.31
C PRO A 348 18.40 0.97 -19.34
N TRP A 349 19.59 0.39 -19.15
CA TRP A 349 19.79 -0.81 -18.31
C TRP A 349 19.39 -0.58 -16.86
N SER A 350 19.64 0.61 -16.33
CA SER A 350 19.22 1.01 -14.98
C SER A 350 17.72 0.85 -14.76
N TYR A 351 16.89 1.16 -15.75
CA TYR A 351 15.43 1.03 -15.63
C TYR A 351 15.00 -0.43 -15.55
N PHE A 352 15.60 -1.29 -16.38
CA PHE A 352 15.34 -2.73 -16.34
C PHE A 352 15.79 -3.33 -15.01
N LEU A 353 17.01 -3.02 -14.57
CA LEU A 353 17.58 -3.54 -13.33
C LEU A 353 16.82 -3.05 -12.09
N ARG A 354 16.43 -1.77 -12.02
CA ARG A 354 15.59 -1.24 -10.93
C ARG A 354 14.23 -1.89 -10.88
N THR A 355 13.61 -2.13 -12.04
CA THR A 355 12.33 -2.84 -12.14
C THR A 355 12.45 -4.29 -11.64
N ALA A 356 13.47 -5.02 -12.09
CA ALA A 356 13.71 -6.38 -11.63
C ALA A 356 14.01 -6.43 -10.13
N TYR A 357 14.84 -5.49 -9.63
CA TYR A 357 15.17 -5.37 -8.22
C TYR A 357 13.97 -5.00 -7.35
N ALA A 358 13.04 -4.16 -7.85
CA ALA A 358 11.81 -3.79 -7.16
C ALA A 358 10.89 -4.99 -6.88
N LEU A 359 10.87 -5.98 -7.78
CA LEU A 359 10.03 -7.19 -7.63
C LEU A 359 10.51 -8.13 -6.53
N VAL A 360 11.78 -8.01 -6.11
CA VAL A 360 12.40 -8.89 -5.11
C VAL A 360 12.91 -8.13 -3.89
N SER A 361 12.54 -6.85 -3.76
CA SER A 361 12.96 -5.98 -2.67
C SER A 361 11.89 -5.88 -1.57
N PRO A 362 12.27 -5.75 -0.28
CA PRO A 362 13.63 -5.81 0.24
C PRO A 362 14.19 -7.23 0.16
N LEU A 363 15.47 -7.39 -0.22
CA LEU A 363 16.08 -8.72 -0.27
C LEU A 363 16.06 -9.39 1.11
N PRO A 364 15.78 -10.70 1.19
CA PRO A 364 15.88 -11.43 2.46
C PRO A 364 17.29 -11.35 3.04
N VAL A 365 17.40 -10.99 4.32
CA VAL A 365 18.68 -10.93 5.04
C VAL A 365 18.53 -11.66 6.37
N ILE A 366 19.52 -12.50 6.69
CA ILE A 366 19.62 -13.13 8.02
C ILE A 366 19.96 -12.03 9.03
N SER A 367 19.08 -11.82 10.00
CA SER A 367 19.23 -10.80 11.03
C SER A 367 18.53 -11.24 12.30
N TYR A 368 19.02 -10.80 13.45
CA TYR A 368 18.34 -10.96 14.74
C TYR A 368 17.25 -9.91 14.99
N LYS A 369 17.17 -8.87 14.14
CA LYS A 369 16.17 -7.81 14.26
C LYS A 369 14.82 -8.31 13.74
N LEU A 370 13.82 -8.33 14.61
CA LEU A 370 12.47 -8.86 14.32
C LEU A 370 11.88 -8.28 13.03
N TYR A 371 11.96 -6.96 12.84
CA TYR A 371 11.41 -6.32 11.65
C TYR A 371 12.12 -6.75 10.36
N VAL A 372 13.43 -7.04 10.40
CA VAL A 372 14.19 -7.50 9.23
C VAL A 372 13.80 -8.93 8.86
N ILE A 373 13.64 -9.81 9.86
CA ILE A 373 13.13 -11.17 9.65
C ILE A 373 11.72 -11.09 9.04
N TRP A 374 10.86 -10.26 9.61
CA TRP A 374 9.48 -10.08 9.15
C TRP A 374 9.41 -9.61 7.70
N LEU A 375 10.18 -8.58 7.35
CA LEU A 375 10.30 -8.10 5.96
C LEU A 375 10.85 -9.18 5.03
N SER A 376 11.85 -9.95 5.47
CA SER A 376 12.45 -11.05 4.69
C SER A 376 11.43 -12.15 4.40
N ILE A 377 10.60 -12.53 5.39
CA ILE A 377 9.49 -13.47 5.20
C ILE A 377 8.51 -12.90 4.17
N GLY A 378 8.16 -11.62 4.29
CA GLY A 378 7.27 -10.94 3.34
C GLY A 378 7.79 -11.01 1.90
N THR A 379 9.09 -10.80 1.70
CA THR A 379 9.70 -10.92 0.37
C THR A 379 9.74 -12.35 -0.12
N ILE A 380 10.14 -13.32 0.70
CA ILE A 380 10.12 -14.74 0.31
C ILE A 380 8.73 -15.11 -0.20
N VAL A 381 7.70 -14.78 0.59
CA VAL A 381 6.30 -14.96 0.26
C VAL A 381 5.95 -14.26 -1.06
N HIS A 382 6.34 -12.99 -1.25
CA HIS A 382 6.15 -12.26 -2.52
C HIS A 382 6.72 -13.03 -3.72
N ILE A 383 7.98 -13.47 -3.64
CA ILE A 383 8.67 -14.08 -4.78
C ILE A 383 7.98 -15.38 -5.21
N PHE A 384 7.46 -16.18 -4.27
CA PHE A 384 6.67 -17.38 -4.57
C PHE A 384 5.42 -17.12 -5.43
N TYR A 385 4.86 -15.91 -5.39
CA TYR A 385 3.66 -15.58 -6.16
C TYR A 385 3.92 -14.87 -7.49
N LEU A 386 5.17 -14.49 -7.79
CA LEU A 386 5.54 -13.85 -9.07
C LEU A 386 5.04 -14.58 -10.34
N PRO A 387 5.01 -15.92 -10.43
CA PRO A 387 4.50 -16.60 -11.63
C PRO A 387 3.02 -16.31 -11.87
N PHE A 388 2.24 -16.31 -10.78
CA PHE A 388 0.83 -15.98 -10.83
C PHE A 388 0.64 -14.49 -11.10
N PHE A 389 1.50 -13.62 -10.57
CA PHE A 389 1.52 -12.20 -10.90
C PHE A 389 1.72 -11.96 -12.41
N PHE A 390 2.76 -12.52 -13.02
CA PHE A 390 3.01 -12.38 -14.47
C PHE A 390 1.90 -13.00 -15.32
N LYS A 391 1.37 -14.16 -14.91
CA LYS A 391 0.19 -14.74 -15.56
C LYS A 391 -1.01 -13.81 -15.45
N GLY A 392 -1.20 -13.19 -14.30
CA GLY A 392 -2.21 -12.17 -14.02
C GLY A 392 -2.10 -10.99 -14.97
N ILE A 393 -0.91 -10.39 -15.11
CA ILE A 393 -0.65 -9.30 -16.06
C ILE A 393 -1.08 -9.70 -17.47
N SER A 394 -0.66 -10.87 -17.95
CA SER A 394 -1.01 -11.37 -19.28
C SER A 394 -2.53 -11.50 -19.48
N VAL A 395 -3.25 -11.96 -18.46
CA VAL A 395 -4.72 -12.06 -18.50
C VAL A 395 -5.36 -10.66 -18.45
N SER A 396 -4.85 -9.76 -17.62
CA SER A 396 -5.37 -8.40 -17.47
C SER A 396 -5.24 -7.58 -18.74
N ILE A 397 -4.14 -7.72 -19.49
CA ILE A 397 -3.98 -7.05 -20.80
C ILE A 397 -5.11 -7.44 -21.75
N ARG A 398 -5.55 -8.70 -21.72
CA ARG A 398 -6.60 -9.23 -22.60
C ARG A 398 -8.02 -8.91 -22.11
N ASN A 399 -8.19 -8.52 -20.85
CA ASN A 399 -9.49 -8.26 -20.25
C ASN A 399 -9.65 -6.77 -19.88
N LYS A 400 -10.48 -6.04 -20.65
CA LYS A 400 -10.69 -4.60 -20.48
C LYS A 400 -11.17 -4.21 -19.08
N SER A 401 -11.95 -5.04 -18.40
CA SER A 401 -12.40 -4.74 -17.02
C SER A 401 -11.24 -4.63 -16.02
N TRP A 402 -10.10 -5.23 -16.33
CA TRP A 402 -8.90 -5.21 -15.49
C TRP A 402 -7.91 -4.10 -15.85
N TRP A 403 -8.14 -3.33 -16.91
CA TRP A 403 -7.19 -2.32 -17.37
C TRP A 403 -6.94 -1.23 -16.32
N ILE A 404 -7.97 -0.81 -15.57
CA ILE A 404 -7.80 0.21 -14.51
C ILE A 404 -6.90 -0.29 -13.38
N VAL A 405 -7.09 -1.53 -12.94
CA VAL A 405 -6.26 -2.17 -11.92
C VAL A 405 -4.83 -2.34 -12.42
N LEU A 406 -4.66 -2.82 -13.66
CA LEU A 406 -3.35 -3.01 -14.27
C LEU A 406 -2.61 -1.68 -14.47
N SER A 407 -3.28 -0.65 -14.99
CA SER A 407 -2.69 0.68 -15.19
C SER A 407 -2.30 1.32 -13.86
N GLY A 408 -3.16 1.25 -12.85
CA GLY A 408 -2.82 1.72 -11.49
C GLY A 408 -1.59 1.01 -10.94
N LEU A 409 -1.53 -0.32 -11.07
CA LEU A 409 -0.35 -1.11 -10.67
C LEU A 409 0.91 -0.65 -11.42
N VAL A 410 0.86 -0.58 -12.75
CA VAL A 410 2.03 -0.24 -13.58
C VAL A 410 2.55 1.17 -13.26
N MET A 411 1.66 2.17 -13.15
CA MET A 411 2.04 3.55 -12.85
C MET A 411 2.67 3.67 -11.47
N LEU A 412 2.07 3.06 -10.44
CA LEU A 412 2.59 3.11 -9.08
C LEU A 412 3.90 2.33 -8.95
N PHE A 413 3.99 1.15 -9.57
CA PHE A 413 5.17 0.30 -9.54
C PHE A 413 6.37 0.96 -10.25
N ILE A 414 6.19 1.41 -11.48
CA ILE A 414 7.24 2.09 -12.24
C ILE A 414 7.62 3.41 -11.56
N GLY A 415 6.64 4.21 -11.12
CA GLY A 415 6.91 5.46 -10.41
C GLY A 415 7.75 5.24 -9.15
N MET A 416 7.45 4.19 -8.37
CA MET A 416 8.26 3.81 -7.21
C MET A 416 9.67 3.38 -7.63
N ALA A 417 9.76 2.43 -8.58
CA ALA A 417 11.02 1.82 -8.99
C ALA A 417 12.00 2.83 -9.59
N MET A 418 11.49 3.85 -10.28
CA MET A 418 12.32 4.87 -10.92
C MET A 418 12.72 6.01 -9.97
N PHE A 419 11.80 6.49 -9.12
CA PHE A 419 11.99 7.77 -8.42
C PHE A 419 12.23 7.66 -6.92
N THR A 420 11.73 6.63 -6.24
CA THR A 420 11.68 6.65 -4.76
C THR A 420 11.87 5.28 -4.11
N PHE A 421 12.76 4.44 -4.64
CA PHE A 421 12.90 3.01 -4.29
C PHE A 421 13.06 2.71 -2.78
N THR A 422 11.96 2.60 -2.04
CA THR A 422 11.97 2.25 -0.61
C THR A 422 10.95 1.17 -0.32
N SER A 423 11.25 0.30 0.64
CA SER A 423 10.37 -0.81 1.03
C SER A 423 8.97 -0.34 1.39
N ARG A 424 8.83 0.78 2.10
CA ARG A 424 7.52 1.36 2.47
C ARG A 424 6.66 1.76 1.27
N HIS A 425 7.25 2.21 0.15
CA HIS A 425 6.48 2.63 -1.03
C HIS A 425 5.86 1.45 -1.77
N ILE A 426 6.33 0.22 -1.52
CA ILE A 426 5.71 -1.00 -2.08
C ILE A 426 4.25 -1.10 -1.66
N THR A 427 3.90 -0.62 -0.47
CA THR A 427 2.53 -0.66 0.05
C THR A 427 1.51 0.08 -0.82
N GLN A 428 1.96 1.00 -1.68
CA GLN A 428 1.09 1.79 -2.56
C GLN A 428 0.54 0.98 -3.74
N TYR A 429 1.33 0.06 -4.30
CA TYR A 429 0.89 -0.77 -5.44
C TYR A 429 0.56 -2.22 -5.05
N LEU A 430 1.06 -2.69 -3.90
CA LEU A 430 0.96 -4.08 -3.50
C LEU A 430 -0.47 -4.62 -3.43
N PRO A 431 -1.49 -3.90 -2.92
CA PRO A 431 -2.88 -4.38 -2.97
C PRO A 431 -3.36 -4.70 -4.39
N LEU A 432 -2.93 -3.93 -5.39
CA LEU A 432 -3.24 -4.17 -6.80
C LEU A 432 -2.46 -5.36 -7.34
N ALA A 433 -1.18 -5.49 -6.97
CA ALA A 433 -0.36 -6.64 -7.34
C ALA A 433 -0.97 -7.96 -6.81
N VAL A 434 -1.51 -7.94 -5.59
CA VAL A 434 -2.22 -9.09 -4.99
C VAL A 434 -3.48 -9.43 -5.79
N LEU A 435 -4.27 -8.45 -6.24
CA LEU A 435 -5.43 -8.70 -7.10
C LEU A 435 -5.04 -9.34 -8.44
N ILE A 436 -4.01 -8.81 -9.09
CA ILE A 436 -3.50 -9.34 -10.36
C ILE A 436 -2.96 -10.76 -10.18
N THR A 437 -2.25 -11.00 -9.08
CA THR A 437 -1.78 -12.35 -8.69
C THR A 437 -2.94 -13.31 -8.49
N ALA A 438 -4.00 -12.89 -7.78
CA ALA A 438 -5.19 -13.70 -7.55
C ALA A 438 -5.93 -14.03 -8.87
N LEU A 439 -5.98 -13.10 -9.81
CA LEU A 439 -6.47 -13.35 -11.17
C LEU A 439 -5.62 -14.41 -11.88
N GLY A 440 -4.30 -14.26 -11.88
CA GLY A 440 -3.39 -15.21 -12.51
C GLY A 440 -3.49 -16.60 -11.90
N TYR A 441 -3.59 -16.69 -10.57
CA TYR A 441 -3.86 -17.93 -9.85
C TYR A 441 -5.18 -18.58 -10.28
N SER A 442 -6.27 -17.80 -10.36
CA SER A 442 -7.60 -18.31 -10.74
C SER A 442 -7.67 -18.88 -12.17
N ARG A 443 -6.79 -18.40 -13.06
CA ARG A 443 -6.72 -18.80 -14.47
C ARG A 443 -5.59 -19.79 -14.76
N TYR A 444 -4.80 -20.16 -13.76
CA TYR A 444 -3.74 -21.14 -13.91
C TYR A 444 -4.36 -22.53 -14.08
N ARG A 445 -4.23 -23.13 -15.27
CA ARG A 445 -4.78 -24.45 -15.62
C ARG A 445 -3.84 -25.63 -15.31
N GLY A 446 -2.59 -25.35 -14.89
CA GLY A 446 -1.60 -26.37 -14.57
C GLY A 446 -1.68 -26.85 -13.12
N VAL A 447 -0.89 -27.88 -12.78
CA VAL A 447 -0.71 -28.33 -11.39
C VAL A 447 -0.05 -27.20 -10.60
N HIS A 448 -0.83 -26.48 -9.80
CA HIS A 448 -0.37 -25.33 -9.01
C HIS A 448 0.86 -25.66 -8.15
N LYS A 449 0.95 -26.91 -7.66
CA LYS A 449 2.10 -27.44 -6.91
C LYS A 449 3.39 -27.38 -7.72
N ASN A 450 3.39 -27.80 -8.99
CA ASN A 450 4.60 -27.85 -9.81
C ASN A 450 5.14 -26.44 -10.12
N ALA A 451 4.26 -25.48 -10.37
CA ALA A 451 4.66 -24.08 -10.57
C ALA A 451 5.28 -23.50 -9.30
N PHE A 452 4.63 -23.76 -8.15
CA PHE A 452 5.09 -23.32 -6.85
C PHE A 452 6.45 -23.94 -6.48
N PHE A 453 6.62 -25.26 -6.63
CA PHE A 453 7.88 -25.93 -6.31
C PHE A 453 9.02 -25.57 -7.25
N ARG A 454 8.77 -25.43 -8.56
CA ARG A 454 9.82 -25.01 -9.51
C ARG A 454 10.33 -23.60 -9.18
N MET A 455 9.42 -22.70 -8.84
CA MET A 455 9.79 -21.35 -8.45
C MET A 455 10.42 -21.32 -7.07
N GLY A 456 9.90 -22.06 -6.11
CA GLY A 456 10.57 -22.28 -4.82
C GLY A 456 12.00 -22.77 -4.96
N GLY A 457 12.25 -23.71 -5.89
CA GLY A 457 13.58 -24.18 -6.23
C GLY A 457 14.46 -23.06 -6.80
N ILE A 458 13.99 -22.33 -7.82
CA ILE A 458 14.73 -21.21 -8.41
C ILE A 458 15.05 -20.13 -7.36
N ILE A 459 14.07 -19.79 -6.52
CA ILE A 459 14.19 -18.78 -5.46
C ILE A 459 15.16 -19.27 -4.39
N GLY A 460 15.04 -20.52 -3.96
CA GLY A 460 15.96 -21.14 -3.00
C GLY A 460 17.40 -21.05 -3.50
N VAL A 461 17.62 -21.36 -4.78
CA VAL A 461 18.93 -21.20 -5.42
C VAL A 461 19.37 -19.73 -5.47
N MET A 462 18.51 -18.80 -5.89
CA MET A 462 18.86 -17.37 -5.97
C MET A 462 19.15 -16.76 -4.60
N CYS A 463 18.36 -17.10 -3.57
CA CYS A 463 18.60 -16.69 -2.19
C CYS A 463 19.90 -17.29 -1.66
N PHE A 464 20.17 -18.57 -1.93
CA PHE A 464 21.41 -19.23 -1.54
C PHE A 464 22.63 -18.57 -2.20
N LEU A 465 22.57 -18.30 -3.51
CA LEU A 465 23.60 -17.59 -4.25
C LEU A 465 23.80 -16.16 -3.71
N TYR A 466 22.73 -15.44 -3.41
CA TYR A 466 22.83 -14.08 -2.86
C TYR A 466 23.47 -14.08 -1.47
N VAL A 467 23.05 -14.99 -0.58
CA VAL A 467 23.64 -15.12 0.76
C VAL A 467 25.11 -15.51 0.65
N GLY A 468 25.46 -16.47 -0.22
CA GLY A 468 26.83 -16.87 -0.48
C GLY A 468 27.70 -15.71 -0.99
N LEU A 469 27.22 -14.98 -2.01
CA LEU A 469 27.91 -13.79 -2.53
C LEU A 469 28.11 -12.73 -1.45
N LYS A 470 27.09 -12.50 -0.62
CA LYS A 470 27.16 -11.50 0.45
C LYS A 470 28.19 -11.88 1.50
N MET A 471 28.25 -13.16 1.90
CA MET A 471 29.24 -13.68 2.86
C MET A 471 30.68 -13.65 2.31
N LEU A 472 30.88 -13.70 0.99
CA LEU A 472 32.20 -13.56 0.37
C LEU A 472 32.68 -12.10 0.30
N THR A 473 31.75 -11.14 0.30
CA THR A 473 32.04 -9.70 0.19
C THR A 473 32.05 -8.95 1.52
N SER A 474 31.63 -9.61 2.61
CA SER A 474 31.67 -9.11 3.99
C SER A 474 32.84 -9.71 4.73
#